data_AF-A0A0C9VNH4-F1
#
_entry.id   AF-A0A0C9VNH4-F1
#
_cell.length_a   1.000
_cell.length_b   1.000
_cell.length_c   1.000
_cell.angle_alpha   90.00
_cell.angle_beta   90.00
_cell.angle_gamma   90.00
#
_symmetry.space_group_name_H-M   'P 1'
#
loop_
_entity.id
_entity.type
_entity.pdbx_description
1 polymer ?
#
loop_
_entity_poly.entity_id
_entity_poly.type
_entity_poly.pdbx_seq_one_letter_code
_entity_poly.pdbx_strand_id
1 'polypeptide(L)'
;MHESEKKIDEYLSNLIIRGDGKFEGDSTRDGVPLAHPFNSATDQGFKASLAELWELSAKPVLDALTLMNPSPEVKPHIWWCPTGFLSFLPLHAAGLYHSNAPLGSKLSDFVISSYTPTLSAILDRSSPLLPPSTPPTLLAIAPSSFGQSYLPRIADELRHIKQVMEGTLTVKTLIGEDAALENNLAHPTESALLLAGNDRLSLAKLMSLKIAHGDLAFLSACPAAKADEQLSDKAFNLSAGMLVSGYRGVITTMWPVKDQTAPQVVRDVYRHLRQFKLDATEAAHALHLAVQTHKERYCAGRR
;
A
#
# COMPACT_ATOMS: atom_id res chain seq x y z
N MET A 1 23.35 18.15 3.82
CA MET A 1 22.71 16.84 4.07
C MET A 1 22.24 16.73 5.53
N HIS A 2 23.12 16.91 6.52
CA HIS A 2 22.73 16.81 7.94
C HIS A 2 21.74 17.84 8.48
N GLU A 3 21.67 19.05 7.91
CA GLU A 3 20.79 20.11 8.43
C GLU A 3 19.37 20.02 7.89
N SER A 4 19.20 19.51 6.65
CA SER A 4 17.90 19.19 6.06
C SER A 4 17.28 17.95 6.69
N GLU A 5 18.07 16.91 6.97
CA GLU A 5 17.62 15.71 7.69
C GLU A 5 17.12 16.04 9.10
N LYS A 6 17.90 16.84 9.86
CA LYS A 6 17.49 17.29 11.21
C LYS A 6 16.20 18.10 11.19
N LYS A 7 16.02 18.96 10.19
CA LYS A 7 14.83 19.79 10.07
C LYS A 7 13.58 18.98 9.71
N ILE A 8 13.75 17.94 8.88
CA ILE A 8 12.69 16.98 8.56
C ILE A 8 12.37 16.15 9.80
N ASP A 9 13.36 15.57 10.48
CA ASP A 9 13.15 14.76 11.69
C ASP A 9 12.50 15.56 12.83
N GLU A 10 12.93 16.80 13.05
CA GLU A 10 12.36 17.70 14.06
C GLU A 10 10.92 18.11 13.70
N TYR A 11 10.64 18.39 12.43
CA TYR A 11 9.29 18.74 11.99
C TYR A 11 8.34 17.53 12.03
N LEU A 12 8.80 16.35 11.62
CA LEU A 12 8.04 15.11 11.69
C LEU A 12 7.76 14.70 13.14
N SER A 13 8.75 14.86 14.03
CA SER A 13 8.56 14.66 15.47
C SER A 13 7.50 15.60 16.02
N ASN A 14 7.50 16.87 15.60
CA ASN A 14 6.52 17.88 16.01
C ASN A 14 5.11 17.66 15.41
N LEU A 15 5.02 17.08 14.20
CA LEU A 15 3.75 16.72 13.55
C LEU A 15 3.08 15.55 14.25
N ILE A 16 3.88 14.59 14.72
CA ILE A 16 3.46 13.42 15.52
C ILE A 16 3.01 13.87 16.92
N ILE A 17 3.80 14.71 17.61
CA ILE A 17 3.50 15.19 18.99
C ILE A 17 2.23 16.06 19.05
N ARG A 18 1.83 16.74 17.97
CA ARG A 18 0.59 17.57 17.95
C ARG A 18 -0.70 16.76 17.78
N GLY A 19 -0.64 15.44 17.73
CA GLY A 19 -1.77 14.52 17.67
C GLY A 19 -2.55 14.32 18.98
N ASP A 20 -2.26 15.10 20.04
CA ASP A 20 -2.93 15.01 21.34
C ASP A 20 -4.36 15.58 21.31
N GLY A 21 -5.30 14.76 20.83
CA GLY A 21 -6.72 14.89 21.13
C GLY A 21 -7.09 14.00 22.31
N LYS A 22 -6.72 14.38 23.55
CA LYS A 22 -7.31 13.77 24.75
C LYS A 22 -8.82 14.01 24.73
N PHE A 23 -9.61 12.95 24.60
CA PHE A 23 -11.04 12.97 24.87
C PHE A 23 -11.31 12.24 26.19
N GLU A 24 -11.38 13.00 27.29
CA GLU A 24 -12.28 12.65 28.39
C GLU A 24 -13.68 13.11 28.01
N GLY A 25 -14.66 12.21 28.04
CA GLY A 25 -16.04 12.54 27.69
C GLY A 25 -16.96 11.32 27.72
N ASP A 26 -17.71 11.24 28.81
CA ASP A 26 -18.65 10.23 29.29
C ASP A 26 -19.59 9.52 28.27
N SER A 27 -20.00 8.34 28.74
CA SER A 27 -20.80 7.24 28.21
C SER A 27 -22.20 7.58 27.66
N THR A 28 -22.56 6.83 26.61
CA THR A 28 -23.91 6.28 26.27
C THR A 28 -25.07 7.22 25.88
N ARG A 29 -25.55 7.08 24.64
CA ARG A 29 -26.78 6.32 24.29
C ARG A 29 -26.99 6.30 22.77
N ASP A 30 -27.59 5.21 22.30
CA ASP A 30 -28.00 4.91 20.92
C ASP A 30 -26.87 4.50 19.96
N GLY A 31 -26.56 3.20 20.00
CA GLY A 31 -25.54 2.57 19.20
C GLY A 31 -25.85 2.58 17.70
N VAL A 32 -25.21 3.48 16.97
CA VAL A 32 -24.55 3.27 15.67
C VAL A 32 -23.49 4.39 15.49
N PRO A 33 -22.18 4.12 15.39
CA PRO A 33 -21.24 5.13 14.88
C PRO A 33 -21.25 5.09 13.35
N LEU A 34 -22.06 5.95 12.74
CA LEU A 34 -21.93 6.33 11.33
C LEU A 34 -20.76 7.31 11.19
N ALA A 35 -19.85 7.00 10.26
CA ALA A 35 -18.89 7.88 9.59
C ALA A 35 -18.22 8.97 10.46
N HIS A 36 -16.96 8.75 10.86
CA HIS A 36 -16.10 9.88 11.25
C HIS A 36 -15.77 10.73 10.00
N PRO A 37 -16.12 12.03 9.98
CA PRO A 37 -15.71 12.92 8.91
C PRO A 37 -14.22 13.23 9.08
N PHE A 38 -13.44 13.04 8.00
CA PHE A 38 -12.11 13.63 7.87
C PHE A 38 -12.23 15.15 8.11
N ASN A 39 -11.63 15.65 9.20
CA ASN A 39 -11.69 17.06 9.55
C ASN A 39 -10.80 17.90 8.60
N SER A 40 -11.17 19.14 8.32
CA SER A 40 -10.48 20.01 7.35
C SER A 40 -9.04 20.37 7.74
N ALA A 41 -8.75 20.40 9.04
CA ALA A 41 -7.41 20.68 9.58
C ALA A 41 -6.41 19.52 9.34
N THR A 42 -6.85 18.27 9.39
CA THR A 42 -5.98 17.10 9.13
C THR A 42 -5.65 16.96 7.64
N ASP A 43 -6.57 17.34 6.75
CA ASP A 43 -6.33 17.41 5.30
C ASP A 43 -5.28 18.48 4.94
N GLN A 44 -5.30 19.64 5.60
CA GLN A 44 -4.29 20.68 5.41
C GLN A 44 -2.89 20.25 5.92
N GLY A 45 -2.81 19.64 7.10
CA GLY A 45 -1.54 19.13 7.64
C GLY A 45 -0.92 18.03 6.76
N PHE A 46 -1.75 17.14 6.22
CA PHE A 46 -1.28 16.11 5.29
C PHE A 46 -0.76 16.71 3.98
N LYS A 47 -1.50 17.67 3.37
CA LYS A 47 -1.05 18.37 2.15
C LYS A 47 0.25 19.15 2.36
N ALA A 48 0.43 19.77 3.53
CA ALA A 48 1.68 20.45 3.89
C ALA A 48 2.85 19.44 3.94
N SER A 49 2.64 18.28 4.56
CA SER A 49 3.65 17.22 4.62
C SER A 49 4.04 16.71 3.22
N LEU A 50 3.07 16.54 2.32
CA LEU A 50 3.35 16.16 0.92
C LEU A 50 4.11 17.24 0.14
N ALA A 51 3.85 18.51 0.44
CA ALA A 51 4.57 19.63 -0.15
C ALA A 51 6.02 19.70 0.35
N GLU A 52 6.26 19.44 1.63
CA GLU A 52 7.63 19.35 2.16
C GLU A 52 8.39 18.17 1.59
N LEU A 53 7.77 16.99 1.49
CA LEU A 53 8.38 15.83 0.81
C LEU A 53 8.73 16.15 -0.64
N TRP A 54 7.93 16.98 -1.30
CA TRP A 54 8.20 17.43 -2.65
C TRP A 54 9.44 18.33 -2.70
N GLU A 55 9.45 19.42 -1.94
CA GLU A 55 10.52 20.41 -1.99
C GLU A 55 11.86 19.88 -1.45
N LEU A 56 11.81 19.06 -0.41
CA LEU A 56 13.02 18.62 0.31
C LEU A 56 13.60 17.31 -0.23
N SER A 57 12.78 16.44 -0.82
CA SER A 57 13.21 15.09 -1.21
C SER A 57 12.94 14.79 -2.69
N ALA A 58 11.68 14.81 -3.12
CA ALA A 58 11.32 14.33 -4.45
C ALA A 58 11.86 15.22 -5.57
N LYS A 59 11.65 16.54 -5.48
CA LYS A 59 12.09 17.51 -6.49
C LYS A 59 13.62 17.54 -6.64
N PRO A 60 14.43 17.62 -5.57
CA PRO A 60 15.88 17.55 -5.70
C PRO A 60 16.40 16.26 -6.36
N VAL A 61 15.76 15.11 -6.07
CA VAL A 61 16.12 13.84 -6.71
C VAL A 61 15.78 13.84 -8.20
N LEU A 62 14.61 14.34 -8.58
CA LEU A 62 14.25 14.48 -10.00
C LEU A 62 15.17 15.44 -10.75
N ASP A 63 15.54 16.58 -10.13
CA ASP A 63 16.48 17.54 -10.70
C ASP A 63 17.85 16.90 -10.92
N ALA A 64 18.40 16.22 -9.91
CA ALA A 64 19.70 15.56 -9.98
C ALA A 64 19.75 14.43 -11.02
N LEU A 65 18.65 13.70 -11.19
CA LEU A 65 18.52 12.63 -12.19
C LEU A 65 18.08 13.15 -13.57
N THR A 66 17.89 14.46 -13.74
CA THR A 66 17.42 15.11 -14.98
C THR A 66 16.06 14.59 -15.49
N LEU A 67 15.17 14.21 -14.56
CA LEU A 67 13.85 13.61 -14.86
C LEU A 67 12.70 14.63 -14.87
N MET A 68 13.00 15.92 -14.72
CA MET A 68 12.00 17.00 -14.78
C MET A 68 11.44 17.29 -16.18
N ASN A 69 12.01 16.68 -17.23
CA ASN A 69 11.49 16.74 -18.58
C ASN A 69 10.81 15.41 -18.92
N PRO A 70 9.48 15.30 -18.77
CA PRO A 70 8.79 14.03 -19.00
C PRO A 70 8.80 13.67 -20.48
N SER A 71 9.13 12.41 -20.79
CA SER A 71 8.58 11.78 -21.98
C SER A 71 7.13 11.39 -21.67
N PRO A 72 6.12 11.82 -22.45
CA PRO A 72 4.73 11.53 -22.16
C PRO A 72 4.36 10.05 -22.34
N GLU A 73 5.19 9.26 -23.04
CA GLU A 73 4.85 7.88 -23.42
C GLU A 73 5.35 6.82 -22.43
N VAL A 74 6.51 7.04 -21.78
CA VAL A 74 7.09 6.08 -20.82
C VAL A 74 7.69 6.81 -19.63
N LYS A 75 7.13 6.56 -18.44
CA LYS A 75 7.66 7.12 -17.19
C LYS A 75 8.80 6.26 -16.66
N PRO A 76 9.94 6.85 -16.28
CA PRO A 76 11.01 6.12 -15.60
C PRO A 76 10.52 5.59 -14.24
N HIS A 77 11.09 4.46 -13.80
CA HIS A 77 10.77 3.81 -12.54
C HIS A 77 11.86 4.08 -11.50
N ILE A 78 11.51 4.76 -10.41
CA ILE A 78 12.38 4.99 -9.26
C ILE A 78 12.05 4.00 -8.14
N TRP A 79 13.09 3.38 -7.59
CA TRP A 79 13.03 2.59 -6.37
C TRP A 79 13.58 3.39 -5.20
N TRP A 80 12.71 3.68 -4.23
CA TRP A 80 13.06 4.38 -3.00
C TRP A 80 13.50 3.35 -1.95
N CYS A 81 14.69 3.54 -1.37
CA CYS A 81 15.16 2.78 -0.22
C CYS A 81 15.20 3.69 1.02
N PRO A 82 14.04 4.15 1.53
CA PRO A 82 14.00 5.07 2.66
C PRO A 82 14.46 4.37 3.95
N THR A 83 14.98 5.16 4.88
CA THR A 83 15.40 4.72 6.21
C THR A 83 14.77 5.58 7.28
N GLY A 84 14.56 5.03 8.48
CA GLY A 84 13.95 5.76 9.59
C GLY A 84 12.53 6.23 9.26
N PHE A 85 12.17 7.42 9.76
CA PHE A 85 10.81 7.96 9.64
C PHE A 85 10.34 8.20 8.19
N LEU A 86 11.27 8.42 7.27
CA LEU A 86 10.94 8.61 5.85
C LEU A 86 10.27 7.37 5.23
N SER A 87 10.48 6.19 5.81
CA SER A 87 9.87 4.93 5.37
C SER A 87 8.35 4.90 5.56
N PHE A 88 7.82 5.77 6.42
CA PHE A 88 6.39 5.89 6.72
C PHE A 88 5.71 7.00 5.92
N LEU A 89 6.49 7.78 5.18
CA LEU A 89 5.98 8.90 4.41
C LEU A 89 5.73 8.50 2.96
N PRO A 90 4.67 9.01 2.34
CA PRO A 90 4.30 8.62 1.00
C PRO A 90 5.09 9.45 -0.01
N LEU A 91 6.40 9.20 -0.10
CA LEU A 91 7.27 9.77 -1.12
C LEU A 91 6.62 9.73 -2.51
N HIS A 92 6.02 8.60 -2.89
CA HIS A 92 5.31 8.43 -4.16
C HIS A 92 4.15 9.44 -4.39
N ALA A 93 3.60 10.03 -3.33
CA ALA A 93 2.55 11.03 -3.37
C ALA A 93 3.05 12.46 -3.12
N ALA A 94 4.36 12.67 -2.97
CA ALA A 94 4.95 13.99 -2.79
C ALA A 94 4.51 14.94 -3.92
N GLY A 95 4.04 16.12 -3.54
CA GLY A 95 3.65 17.15 -4.49
C GLY A 95 2.90 18.32 -3.88
N LEU A 96 2.64 19.32 -4.71
CA LEU A 96 1.87 20.50 -4.36
C LEU A 96 0.39 20.27 -4.70
N TYR A 97 -0.49 20.33 -3.68
CA TYR A 97 -1.93 20.02 -3.80
C TYR A 97 -2.85 21.23 -3.55
N HIS A 98 -2.30 22.44 -3.53
CA HIS A 98 -3.10 23.67 -3.48
C HIS A 98 -3.70 24.02 -4.85
N SER A 99 -4.75 24.82 -4.87
CA SER A 99 -5.51 25.16 -6.10
C SER A 99 -4.65 25.80 -7.20
N ASN A 100 -3.63 26.55 -6.80
CA ASN A 100 -2.78 27.32 -7.71
C ASN A 100 -1.44 26.62 -8.01
N ALA A 101 -1.34 25.30 -7.74
CA ALA A 101 -0.11 24.56 -7.97
C ALA A 101 0.21 24.49 -9.47
N PRO A 102 1.47 24.71 -9.88
CA PRO A 102 1.88 24.53 -11.27
C PRO A 102 1.57 23.11 -11.78
N LEU A 103 1.33 22.98 -13.08
CA LEU A 103 1.30 21.65 -13.72
C LEU A 103 2.66 20.95 -13.54
N GLY A 104 2.65 19.63 -13.34
CA GLY A 104 3.89 18.89 -13.08
C GLY A 104 4.49 19.21 -11.71
N SER A 105 3.66 19.34 -10.67
CA SER A 105 4.13 19.59 -9.29
C SER A 105 3.92 18.37 -8.40
N LYS A 106 3.84 17.16 -8.97
CA LYS A 106 3.69 15.91 -8.22
C LYS A 106 4.69 14.90 -8.76
N LEU A 107 5.29 14.13 -7.87
CA LEU A 107 6.26 13.10 -8.25
C LEU A 107 5.67 12.10 -9.26
N SER A 108 4.40 11.74 -9.08
CA SER A 108 3.67 10.86 -9.99
C SER A 108 3.51 11.40 -11.41
N ASP A 109 3.71 12.70 -11.63
CA ASP A 109 3.65 13.29 -12.98
C ASP A 109 4.88 12.88 -13.79
N PHE A 110 6.02 12.65 -13.14
CA PHE A 110 7.31 12.39 -13.77
C PHE A 110 7.70 10.92 -13.77
N VAL A 111 7.42 10.20 -12.68
CA VAL A 111 7.99 8.85 -12.47
C VAL A 111 6.96 7.89 -11.89
N ILE A 112 7.25 6.60 -12.02
CA ILE A 112 6.62 5.53 -11.25
C ILE A 112 7.49 5.26 -10.03
N SER A 113 6.88 5.13 -8.86
CA SER A 113 7.60 4.93 -7.60
C SER A 113 7.33 3.54 -7.02
N SER A 114 8.39 2.87 -6.58
CA SER A 114 8.29 1.68 -5.73
C SER A 114 9.25 1.81 -4.54
N TYR A 115 9.05 0.98 -3.53
CA TYR A 115 9.87 0.98 -2.33
C TYR A 115 10.64 -0.32 -2.25
N THR A 116 11.85 -0.27 -1.71
CA THR A 116 12.64 -1.43 -1.38
C THR A 116 13.18 -1.31 0.04
N PRO A 117 13.19 -2.38 0.85
CA PRO A 117 13.83 -2.36 2.16
C PRO A 117 15.37 -2.40 2.05
N THR A 118 15.91 -2.98 0.97
CA THR A 118 17.35 -3.14 0.75
C THR A 118 17.70 -3.14 -0.74
N LEU A 119 18.97 -2.88 -1.08
CA LEU A 119 19.44 -3.05 -2.46
C LEU A 119 19.41 -4.52 -2.92
N SER A 120 19.70 -5.46 -2.02
CA SER A 120 19.69 -6.89 -2.33
C SER A 120 18.33 -7.38 -2.79
N ALA A 121 17.23 -6.87 -2.20
CA ALA A 121 15.88 -7.23 -2.63
C ALA A 121 15.58 -6.87 -4.11
N ILE A 122 16.25 -5.82 -4.64
CA ILE A 122 16.16 -5.48 -6.07
C ILE A 122 17.01 -6.44 -6.90
N LEU A 123 18.23 -6.73 -6.47
CA LEU A 123 19.16 -7.60 -7.21
C LEU A 123 18.64 -9.04 -7.30
N ASP A 124 18.08 -9.57 -6.21
CA ASP A 124 17.51 -10.92 -6.16
C ASP A 124 16.32 -11.06 -7.12
N ARG A 125 15.55 -9.98 -7.33
CA ARG A 125 14.44 -9.93 -8.29
C ARG A 125 14.90 -10.07 -9.74
N SER A 126 16.10 -9.61 -10.08
CA SER A 126 16.64 -9.65 -11.44
C SER A 126 17.08 -11.05 -11.87
N SER A 127 17.11 -12.03 -10.96
CA SER A 127 17.43 -13.41 -11.30
C SER A 127 16.30 -14.04 -12.13
N PRO A 128 16.62 -14.65 -13.30
CA PRO A 128 15.61 -15.31 -14.12
C PRO A 128 15.03 -16.52 -13.38
N LEU A 129 13.71 -16.55 -13.24
CA LEU A 129 13.02 -17.74 -12.76
C LEU A 129 13.01 -18.80 -13.87
N LEU A 130 13.21 -20.05 -13.47
CA LEU A 130 12.86 -21.17 -14.34
C LEU A 130 11.37 -21.07 -14.70
N PRO A 131 10.97 -21.39 -15.95
CA PRO A 131 9.57 -21.40 -16.34
C PRO A 131 8.79 -22.29 -15.37
N PRO A 132 7.67 -21.81 -14.80
CA PRO A 132 6.91 -22.61 -13.86
C PRO A 132 6.40 -23.88 -14.56
N SER A 133 6.56 -25.03 -13.90
CA SER A 133 6.07 -26.32 -14.39
C SER A 133 4.54 -26.49 -14.26
N THR A 134 3.88 -25.51 -13.63
CA THR A 134 2.44 -25.50 -13.34
C THR A 134 1.80 -24.18 -13.78
N PRO A 135 0.50 -24.17 -14.11
CA PRO A 135 -0.20 -22.92 -14.41
C PRO A 135 -0.15 -21.95 -13.23
N PRO A 136 -0.14 -20.63 -13.49
CA PRO A 136 -0.14 -19.62 -12.43
C PRO A 136 -1.35 -19.82 -11.52
N THR A 137 -1.13 -19.70 -10.22
CA THR A 137 -2.16 -19.84 -9.20
C THR A 137 -2.20 -18.57 -8.37
N LEU A 138 -3.39 -18.00 -8.20
CA LEU A 138 -3.63 -16.90 -7.27
C LEU A 138 -4.24 -17.49 -6.00
N LEU A 139 -3.52 -17.33 -4.88
CA LEU A 139 -4.10 -17.56 -3.55
C LEU A 139 -4.70 -16.26 -3.05
N ALA A 140 -6.02 -16.23 -2.89
CA ALA A 140 -6.72 -15.09 -2.34
C ALA A 140 -7.21 -15.40 -0.92
N ILE A 141 -6.70 -14.65 0.06
CA ILE A 141 -7.01 -14.80 1.48
C ILE A 141 -7.93 -13.66 1.89
N ALA A 142 -9.07 -14.03 2.46
CA ALA A 142 -10.21 -13.15 2.65
C ALA A 142 -10.89 -13.42 4.00
N PRO A 143 -10.36 -12.88 5.11
CA PRO A 143 -10.98 -13.11 6.41
C PRO A 143 -12.38 -12.49 6.47
N SER A 144 -13.37 -13.22 7.00
CA SER A 144 -14.74 -12.70 7.15
C SER A 144 -14.85 -11.62 8.22
N SER A 145 -13.91 -11.58 9.16
CA SER A 145 -13.85 -10.59 10.23
C SER A 145 -12.44 -10.15 10.57
N PHE A 146 -12.32 -8.93 11.07
CA PHE A 146 -11.16 -8.44 11.80
C PHE A 146 -11.61 -8.07 13.21
N GLY A 147 -11.23 -8.87 14.22
CA GLY A 147 -11.82 -8.77 15.55
C GLY A 147 -13.34 -9.03 15.49
N GLN A 148 -14.15 -8.04 15.90
CA GLN A 148 -15.62 -8.13 15.88
C GLN A 148 -16.28 -7.53 14.62
N SER A 149 -15.51 -6.97 13.69
CA SER A 149 -16.04 -6.27 12.52
C SER A 149 -16.07 -7.17 11.29
N TYR A 150 -17.26 -7.34 10.70
CA TYR A 150 -17.48 -8.09 9.45
C TYR A 150 -16.95 -7.31 8.24
N LEU A 151 -16.34 -8.00 7.27
CA LEU A 151 -15.73 -7.41 6.06
C LEU A 151 -16.50 -7.80 4.78
N PRO A 152 -17.73 -7.26 4.56
CA PRO A 152 -18.63 -7.68 3.49
C PRO A 152 -18.05 -7.51 2.07
N ARG A 153 -17.09 -6.60 1.91
CA ARG A 153 -16.61 -6.15 0.59
C ARG A 153 -15.43 -6.93 0.04
N ILE A 154 -14.78 -7.75 0.86
CA ILE A 154 -13.75 -8.68 0.39
C ILE A 154 -14.36 -9.68 -0.60
N ALA A 155 -15.64 -10.07 -0.39
CA ALA A 155 -16.36 -10.92 -1.32
C ALA A 155 -16.49 -10.26 -2.72
N ASP A 156 -16.68 -8.94 -2.77
CA ASP A 156 -16.74 -8.19 -4.02
C ASP A 156 -15.37 -8.12 -4.70
N GLU A 157 -14.29 -7.86 -3.96
CA GLU A 157 -12.92 -7.87 -4.50
C GLU A 157 -12.59 -9.22 -5.15
N LEU A 158 -12.87 -10.31 -4.44
CA LEU A 158 -12.68 -11.66 -4.95
C LEU A 158 -13.53 -11.95 -6.19
N ARG A 159 -14.78 -11.48 -6.22
CA ARG A 159 -15.66 -11.65 -7.38
C ARG A 159 -15.07 -10.97 -8.62
N HIS A 160 -14.58 -9.74 -8.46
CA HIS A 160 -13.96 -9.00 -9.56
C HIS A 160 -12.66 -9.68 -10.03
N ILE A 161 -11.81 -10.12 -9.11
CA ILE A 161 -10.57 -10.83 -9.46
C ILE A 161 -10.90 -12.10 -10.24
N LYS A 162 -11.82 -12.95 -9.74
CA LYS A 162 -12.23 -14.18 -10.42
C LYS A 162 -12.74 -13.90 -11.83
N GLN A 163 -13.56 -12.88 -12.01
CA GLN A 163 -14.09 -12.49 -13.31
C GLN A 163 -12.99 -11.98 -14.26
N VAL A 164 -12.11 -11.10 -13.77
CA VAL A 164 -11.03 -10.55 -14.60
C VAL A 164 -10.01 -11.64 -14.96
N MET A 165 -9.78 -12.62 -14.09
CA MET A 165 -8.77 -13.68 -14.25
C MET A 165 -9.29 -14.97 -14.87
N GLU A 166 -10.57 -15.03 -15.26
CA GLU A 166 -11.20 -16.21 -15.83
C GLU A 166 -10.41 -16.72 -17.05
N GLY A 167 -10.13 -18.04 -17.06
CA GLY A 167 -9.34 -18.70 -18.10
C GLY A 167 -7.85 -18.36 -18.12
N THR A 168 -7.34 -17.55 -17.18
CA THR A 168 -5.94 -17.08 -17.15
C THR A 168 -5.12 -17.74 -16.03
N LEU A 169 -5.71 -17.92 -14.85
CA LEU A 169 -5.06 -18.57 -13.70
C LEU A 169 -6.07 -19.36 -12.87
N THR A 170 -5.56 -20.24 -12.01
CA THR A 170 -6.38 -20.93 -11.00
C THR A 170 -6.50 -20.05 -9.76
N VAL A 171 -7.72 -19.67 -9.37
CA VAL A 171 -7.96 -18.92 -8.12
C VAL A 171 -8.28 -19.91 -7.00
N LYS A 172 -7.40 -20.02 -6.01
CA LYS A 172 -7.68 -20.70 -4.74
C LYS A 172 -8.08 -19.65 -3.71
N THR A 173 -9.16 -19.89 -2.98
CA THR A 173 -9.68 -18.92 -2.01
C THR A 173 -9.74 -19.52 -0.61
N LEU A 174 -9.26 -18.77 0.37
CA LEU A 174 -9.52 -19.01 1.79
C LEU A 174 -10.42 -17.87 2.28
N ILE A 175 -11.70 -18.17 2.53
CA ILE A 175 -12.74 -17.18 2.83
C ILE A 175 -13.49 -17.61 4.09
N GLY A 176 -13.94 -16.66 4.91
CA GLY A 176 -14.92 -16.97 5.95
C GLY A 176 -14.27 -17.29 7.29
N GLU A 177 -14.97 -18.11 8.09
CA GLU A 177 -14.48 -18.62 9.40
C GLU A 177 -13.17 -19.42 9.26
N ASP A 178 -12.87 -19.88 8.06
CA ASP A 178 -11.62 -20.54 7.66
C ASP A 178 -10.43 -19.59 7.54
N ALA A 179 -10.63 -18.27 7.71
CA ALA A 179 -9.58 -17.28 7.76
C ALA A 179 -9.91 -16.13 8.73
N ALA A 180 -9.11 -15.92 9.76
CA ALA A 180 -9.21 -14.74 10.64
C ALA A 180 -7.83 -14.09 10.82
N LEU A 181 -7.78 -12.81 11.16
CA LEU A 181 -6.51 -12.11 11.40
C LEU A 181 -6.35 -11.83 12.89
N GLU A 182 -5.34 -12.43 13.50
CA GLU A 182 -4.92 -12.16 14.87
C GLU A 182 -3.81 -11.10 14.86
N ASN A 183 -4.00 -10.07 15.66
CA ASN A 183 -3.11 -8.91 15.72
C ASN A 183 -2.52 -8.81 17.14
N ASN A 184 -1.21 -9.03 17.26
CA ASN A 184 -0.48 -8.79 18.49
C ASN A 184 0.24 -7.44 18.39
N LEU A 185 -0.27 -6.44 19.12
CA LEU A 185 0.27 -5.08 19.13
C LEU A 185 1.67 -5.00 19.76
N ALA A 186 1.93 -5.82 20.79
CA ALA A 186 3.21 -5.82 21.49
C ALA A 186 4.31 -6.56 20.69
N HIS A 187 3.92 -7.58 19.93
CA HIS A 187 4.84 -8.40 19.15
C HIS A 187 4.33 -8.57 17.70
N PRO A 188 4.62 -7.64 16.79
CA PRO A 188 4.10 -7.66 15.42
C PRO A 188 4.41 -8.95 14.64
N THR A 189 5.59 -9.54 14.89
CA THR A 189 6.00 -10.82 14.29
C THR A 189 5.14 -12.01 14.72
N GLU A 190 4.41 -11.90 15.83
CA GLU A 190 3.48 -12.92 16.33
C GLU A 190 2.06 -12.76 15.77
N SER A 191 1.77 -11.63 15.10
CA SER A 191 0.51 -11.47 14.37
C SER A 191 0.37 -12.57 13.32
N ALA A 192 -0.84 -13.10 13.14
CA ALA A 192 -1.04 -14.33 12.39
C ALA A 192 -2.33 -14.34 11.58
N LEU A 193 -2.27 -14.94 10.40
CA LEU A 193 -3.44 -15.43 9.70
C LEU A 193 -3.85 -16.75 10.36
N LEU A 194 -4.99 -16.73 11.03
CA LEU A 194 -5.69 -17.92 11.49
C LEU A 194 -6.31 -18.58 10.26
N LEU A 195 -6.10 -19.88 10.11
CA LEU A 195 -6.61 -20.70 9.02
C LEU A 195 -7.65 -21.70 9.55
N ALA A 196 -8.41 -22.31 8.65
CA ALA A 196 -9.34 -23.39 8.96
C ALA A 196 -8.68 -24.46 9.84
N GLY A 197 -9.38 -24.91 10.89
CA GLY A 197 -8.85 -25.93 11.80
C GLY A 197 -7.93 -25.42 12.92
N ASN A 198 -7.98 -24.11 13.26
CA ASN A 198 -7.15 -23.45 14.27
C ASN A 198 -5.64 -23.38 13.94
N ASP A 199 -5.25 -23.62 12.69
CA ASP A 199 -3.88 -23.43 12.25
C ASP A 199 -3.50 -21.94 12.25
N ARG A 200 -2.25 -21.63 12.63
CA ARG A 200 -1.75 -20.25 12.76
C ARG A 200 -0.57 -20.02 11.83
N LEU A 201 -0.75 -19.17 10.82
CA LEU A 201 0.34 -18.66 9.98
C LEU A 201 0.79 -17.29 10.50
N SER A 202 1.71 -17.29 11.46
CA SER A 202 2.31 -16.06 11.97
C SER A 202 3.17 -15.36 10.91
N LEU A 203 3.38 -14.04 11.06
CA LEU A 203 4.30 -13.28 10.23
C LEU A 203 5.71 -13.87 10.31
N ALA A 204 6.18 -14.24 11.51
CA ALA A 204 7.46 -14.94 11.67
C ALA A 204 7.51 -16.26 10.88
N LYS A 205 6.42 -17.06 10.91
CA LYS A 205 6.34 -18.29 10.14
C LYS A 205 6.34 -18.01 8.64
N LEU A 206 5.61 -16.99 8.18
CA LEU A 206 5.57 -16.56 6.79
C LEU A 206 6.95 -16.12 6.30
N MET A 207 7.66 -15.31 7.09
CA MET A 207 9.04 -14.89 6.80
C MET A 207 10.03 -16.05 6.76
N SER A 208 9.75 -17.15 7.46
CA SER A 208 10.58 -18.36 7.43
C SER A 208 10.32 -19.25 6.20
N LEU A 209 9.24 -19.00 5.46
CA LEU A 209 8.94 -19.75 4.25
C LEU A 209 9.93 -19.38 3.14
N LYS A 210 10.27 -20.37 2.32
CA LYS A 210 11.04 -20.16 1.08
C LYS A 210 10.13 -20.45 -0.10
N ILE A 211 9.43 -19.42 -0.55
CA ILE A 211 8.53 -19.48 -1.70
C ILE A 211 9.37 -19.26 -2.96
N ALA A 212 9.73 -20.35 -3.64
CA ALA A 212 10.63 -20.32 -4.79
C ALA A 212 10.07 -19.56 -6.01
N HIS A 213 8.75 -19.44 -6.12
CA HIS A 213 8.06 -18.87 -7.30
C HIS A 213 7.00 -17.84 -6.90
N GLY A 214 7.27 -17.02 -5.87
CA GLY A 214 6.40 -15.93 -5.47
C GLY A 214 6.55 -14.74 -6.43
N ASP A 215 5.57 -14.47 -7.27
CA ASP A 215 5.65 -13.34 -8.22
C ASP A 215 5.17 -12.03 -7.59
N LEU A 216 3.89 -11.95 -7.23
CA LEU A 216 3.27 -10.73 -6.71
C LEU A 216 2.34 -11.05 -5.54
N ALA A 217 2.51 -10.33 -4.44
CA ALA A 217 1.53 -10.29 -3.35
C ALA A 217 0.74 -8.97 -3.43
N PHE A 218 -0.59 -9.02 -3.28
CA PHE A 218 -1.44 -7.83 -3.18
C PHE A 218 -2.14 -7.83 -1.82
N LEU A 219 -1.81 -6.85 -0.99
CA LEU A 219 -2.35 -6.65 0.35
C LEU A 219 -3.41 -5.54 0.28
N SER A 220 -4.67 -5.93 0.03
CA SER A 220 -5.77 -5.00 -0.27
C SER A 220 -6.25 -4.20 0.95
N ALA A 221 -5.93 -4.64 2.16
CA ALA A 221 -6.38 -4.00 3.39
C ALA A 221 -5.23 -3.83 4.39
N CYS A 222 -5.04 -2.60 4.85
CA CYS A 222 -4.40 -2.33 6.14
C CYS A 222 -5.52 -2.27 7.21
N PRO A 223 -5.36 -2.92 8.39
CA PRO A 223 -6.34 -2.82 9.45
C PRO A 223 -6.69 -1.36 9.76
N ALA A 224 -7.98 -1.10 9.96
CA ALA A 224 -8.45 0.19 10.42
C ALA A 224 -7.78 0.56 11.75
N ALA A 225 -7.09 1.69 11.75
CA ALA A 225 -6.59 2.32 12.94
C ALA A 225 -7.76 2.80 13.81
N LYS A 226 -7.93 2.23 14.99
CA LYS A 226 -7.96 3.13 16.15
C LYS A 226 -6.62 3.86 16.11
N ALA A 227 -6.68 5.19 16.05
CA ALA A 227 -5.56 6.09 15.84
C ALA A 227 -4.36 5.73 16.74
N ASP A 228 -3.44 4.95 16.20
CA ASP A 228 -2.20 4.59 16.87
C ASP A 228 -1.07 4.62 15.85
N GLU A 229 0.03 5.24 16.24
CA GLU A 229 1.18 5.60 15.39
C GLU A 229 1.87 4.36 14.78
N GLN A 230 1.62 3.17 15.35
CA GLN A 230 2.26 1.90 15.00
C GLN A 230 1.66 1.15 13.79
N LEU A 231 0.71 1.74 13.06
CA LEU A 231 0.01 1.02 11.97
C LEU A 231 0.75 1.07 10.63
N SER A 232 1.51 2.14 10.37
CA SER A 232 2.38 2.21 9.18
C SER A 232 3.52 1.18 9.25
N ASP A 233 4.00 0.86 10.45
CA ASP A 233 5.00 -0.19 10.68
C ASP A 233 4.51 -1.54 10.17
N LYS A 234 3.22 -1.85 10.29
CA LYS A 234 2.69 -3.20 10.04
C LYS A 234 2.53 -3.52 8.56
N ALA A 235 2.00 -2.58 7.78
CA ALA A 235 1.89 -2.76 6.34
C ALA A 235 3.28 -2.87 5.70
N PHE A 236 4.25 -2.10 6.21
CA PHE A 236 5.65 -2.18 5.80
C PHE A 236 6.29 -3.50 6.23
N ASN A 237 6.11 -3.93 7.48
CA ASN A 237 6.67 -5.19 8.01
C ASN A 237 6.08 -6.43 7.33
N LEU A 238 4.78 -6.44 7.02
CA LEU A 238 4.16 -7.53 6.28
C LEU A 238 4.66 -7.57 4.83
N SER A 239 4.78 -6.40 4.18
CA SER A 239 5.32 -6.32 2.81
C SER A 239 6.78 -6.75 2.75
N ALA A 240 7.60 -6.30 3.70
CA ALA A 240 8.98 -6.76 3.85
C ALA A 240 9.03 -8.26 4.10
N GLY A 241 8.13 -8.80 4.93
CA GLY A 241 8.05 -10.23 5.20
C GLY A 241 7.68 -11.07 3.96
N MET A 242 6.78 -10.56 3.11
CA MET A 242 6.46 -11.18 1.82
C MET A 242 7.68 -11.20 0.88
N LEU A 243 8.40 -10.07 0.77
CA LEU A 243 9.63 -10.00 -0.02
C LEU A 243 10.68 -11.00 0.49
N VAL A 244 10.91 -11.06 1.81
CA VAL A 244 11.85 -12.00 2.45
C VAL A 244 11.43 -13.45 2.21
N SER A 245 10.12 -13.75 2.20
CA SER A 245 9.61 -15.10 1.94
C SER A 245 9.80 -15.56 0.48
N GLY A 246 10.17 -14.66 -0.44
CA GLY A 246 10.45 -14.96 -1.84
C GLY A 246 9.50 -14.32 -2.86
N TYR A 247 8.61 -13.40 -2.45
CA TYR A 247 7.82 -12.63 -3.42
C TYR A 247 8.66 -11.57 -4.13
N ARG A 248 8.54 -11.45 -5.45
CA ARG A 248 9.28 -10.48 -6.28
C ARG A 248 8.65 -9.09 -6.33
N GLY A 249 7.44 -8.94 -5.80
CA GLY A 249 6.74 -7.67 -5.70
C GLY A 249 5.62 -7.73 -4.68
N VAL A 250 5.35 -6.60 -4.03
CA VAL A 250 4.23 -6.44 -3.11
C VAL A 250 3.53 -5.13 -3.40
N ILE A 251 2.21 -5.18 -3.57
CA ILE A 251 1.34 -4.01 -3.55
C ILE A 251 0.65 -3.98 -2.20
N THR A 252 0.70 -2.84 -1.53
CA THR A 252 0.06 -2.62 -0.23
C THR A 252 -0.44 -1.19 -0.10
N THR A 253 -1.29 -0.95 0.89
CA THR A 253 -1.78 0.38 1.26
C THR A 253 -1.02 0.90 2.48
N MET A 254 -0.50 2.13 2.43
CA MET A 254 0.16 2.74 3.61
C MET A 254 -0.81 3.16 4.71
N TRP A 255 -2.09 3.37 4.38
CA TRP A 255 -3.15 3.75 5.32
C TRP A 255 -4.48 3.09 4.94
N PRO A 256 -5.46 3.10 5.87
CA PRO A 256 -6.83 2.69 5.58
C PRO A 256 -7.38 3.42 4.35
N VAL A 257 -7.83 2.64 3.37
CA VAL A 257 -8.42 3.15 2.12
C VAL A 257 -9.94 3.12 2.27
N LYS A 258 -10.62 4.16 1.76
CA LYS A 258 -12.09 4.19 1.72
C LYS A 258 -12.62 2.98 0.95
N ASP A 259 -13.64 2.34 1.51
CA ASP A 259 -14.14 1.04 1.10
C ASP A 259 -14.44 0.89 -0.41
N GLN A 260 -14.81 1.95 -1.14
CA GLN A 260 -15.11 1.88 -2.58
C GLN A 260 -13.88 2.00 -3.50
N THR A 261 -12.75 2.46 -2.97
CA THR A 261 -11.56 2.77 -3.78
C THR A 261 -10.71 1.53 -4.00
N ALA A 262 -10.44 0.75 -2.95
CA ALA A 262 -9.58 -0.43 -3.03
C ALA A 262 -10.07 -1.47 -4.06
N PRO A 263 -11.37 -1.88 -4.08
CA PRO A 263 -11.84 -2.85 -5.06
C PRO A 263 -11.67 -2.41 -6.52
N GLN A 264 -11.81 -1.11 -6.80
CA GLN A 264 -11.67 -0.57 -8.14
C GLN A 264 -10.20 -0.58 -8.59
N VAL A 265 -9.29 -0.15 -7.70
CA VAL A 265 -7.85 -0.15 -7.98
C VAL A 265 -7.35 -1.59 -8.19
N VAL A 266 -7.72 -2.52 -7.31
CA VAL A 266 -7.40 -3.95 -7.45
C VAL A 266 -7.85 -4.48 -8.80
N ARG A 267 -9.11 -4.25 -9.18
CA ARG A 267 -9.66 -4.66 -10.46
C ARG A 267 -8.88 -4.10 -11.65
N ASP A 268 -8.55 -2.80 -11.60
CA ASP A 268 -7.87 -2.12 -12.70
C ASP A 268 -6.40 -2.60 -12.82
N VAL A 269 -5.72 -2.91 -11.70
CA VAL A 269 -4.40 -3.55 -11.67
C VAL A 269 -4.43 -4.93 -12.31
N TYR A 270 -5.31 -5.82 -11.85
CA TYR A 270 -5.39 -7.19 -12.39
C TYR A 270 -5.79 -7.20 -13.87
N ARG A 271 -6.62 -6.24 -14.31
CA ARG A 271 -6.95 -6.10 -15.74
C ARG A 271 -5.72 -5.78 -16.57
N HIS A 272 -4.86 -4.87 -16.09
CA HIS A 272 -3.60 -4.54 -16.75
C HIS A 272 -2.68 -5.77 -16.78
N LEU A 273 -2.43 -6.40 -15.63
CA LEU A 273 -1.57 -7.60 -15.55
C LEU A 273 -2.01 -8.73 -16.48
N ARG A 274 -3.32 -8.93 -16.68
CA ARG A 274 -3.83 -9.90 -17.66
C ARG A 274 -3.33 -9.64 -19.08
N GLN A 275 -3.27 -8.37 -19.50
CA GLN A 275 -2.82 -7.98 -20.83
C GLN A 275 -1.33 -8.30 -21.04
N PHE A 276 -0.57 -8.35 -19.95
CA PHE A 276 0.86 -8.64 -19.92
C PHE A 276 1.18 -10.04 -19.38
N LYS A 277 0.28 -11.01 -19.59
CA LYS A 277 0.50 -12.43 -19.21
C LYS A 277 0.88 -12.62 -17.74
N LEU A 278 0.36 -11.78 -16.85
CA LEU A 278 0.63 -11.79 -15.41
C LEU A 278 2.09 -11.49 -15.05
N ASP A 279 2.82 -10.77 -15.90
CA ASP A 279 4.18 -10.34 -15.60
C ASP A 279 4.18 -9.39 -14.38
N ALA A 280 4.77 -9.85 -13.26
CA ALA A 280 4.89 -9.05 -12.05
C ALA A 280 5.81 -7.83 -12.20
N THR A 281 6.60 -7.74 -13.28
CA THR A 281 7.37 -6.53 -13.61
C THR A 281 6.47 -5.35 -13.96
N GLU A 282 5.26 -5.60 -14.46
CA GLU A 282 4.25 -4.60 -14.79
C GLU A 282 3.45 -4.11 -13.57
N ALA A 283 3.62 -4.71 -12.39
CA ALA A 283 2.80 -4.41 -11.22
C ALA A 283 2.85 -2.92 -10.80
N ALA A 284 4.03 -2.29 -10.85
CA ALA A 284 4.19 -0.88 -10.50
C ALA A 284 3.48 0.04 -11.52
N HIS A 285 3.60 -0.29 -12.81
CA HIS A 285 2.95 0.44 -13.89
C HIS A 285 1.41 0.28 -13.83
N ALA A 286 0.94 -0.95 -13.62
CA ALA A 286 -0.47 -1.28 -13.41
C ALA A 286 -1.08 -0.45 -12.27
N LEU A 287 -0.40 -0.40 -11.12
CA LEU A 287 -0.86 0.35 -9.95
C LEU A 287 -0.88 1.86 -10.24
N HIS A 288 0.17 2.38 -10.87
CA HIS A 288 0.26 3.79 -11.24
C HIS A 288 -0.92 4.22 -12.12
N LEU A 289 -1.20 3.46 -13.18
CA LEU A 289 -2.32 3.72 -14.09
C LEU A 289 -3.68 3.59 -13.39
N ALA A 290 -3.87 2.57 -12.54
CA ALA A 290 -5.10 2.38 -11.79
C ALA A 290 -5.38 3.57 -10.85
N VAL A 291 -4.36 4.07 -10.16
CA VAL A 291 -4.46 5.24 -9.28
C VAL A 291 -4.74 6.52 -10.06
N GLN A 292 -4.05 6.74 -11.20
CA GLN A 292 -4.32 7.90 -12.07
C GLN A 292 -5.76 7.89 -12.59
N THR A 293 -6.21 6.75 -13.12
CA THR A 293 -7.59 6.59 -13.61
C THR A 293 -8.62 6.84 -12.51
N HIS A 294 -8.36 6.35 -11.29
CA HIS A 294 -9.25 6.60 -10.15
C HIS A 294 -9.33 8.09 -9.80
N LYS A 295 -8.19 8.80 -9.79
CA LYS A 295 -8.14 10.26 -9.56
C LYS A 295 -8.96 11.03 -10.61
N GLU A 296 -8.83 10.69 -11.88
CA GLU A 296 -9.57 11.32 -12.98
C GLU A 296 -11.08 11.13 -12.83
N ARG A 297 -11.53 9.90 -12.55
CA ARG A 297 -12.95 9.59 -12.30
C ARG A 297 -13.49 10.36 -11.10
N TYR A 298 -12.70 10.44 -10.03
CA TYR A 298 -13.07 11.18 -8.82
C TYR A 298 -13.26 12.67 -9.09
N CYS A 299 -12.37 13.27 -9.89
CA CYS A 299 -12.48 14.67 -10.31
C CYS A 299 -13.66 14.91 -11.26
N ALA A 300 -13.94 13.99 -12.19
CA ALA A 300 -15.04 14.10 -13.13
C ALA A 300 -16.41 14.01 -12.44
N GLY A 301 -16.58 13.15 -11.43
CA GLY A 301 -17.82 13.00 -10.68
C GLY A 301 -18.16 14.12 -9.69
N ARG A 302 -17.27 15.11 -9.53
CA ARG A 302 -17.50 16.32 -8.72
C ARG A 302 -17.86 17.57 -9.52
N ARG A 303 -17.86 17.47 -10.86
CA ARG A 303 -18.25 18.57 -11.75
C ARG A 303 -19.75 18.57 -12.02
#